data_AF-A0A4R7I4Y1-F1
#
_entry.id   AF-A0A4R7I4Y1-F1
#
_cell.length_a   1.000
_cell.length_b   1.000
_cell.length_c   1.000
_cell.angle_alpha   90.00
_cell.angle_beta   90.00
_cell.angle_gamma   90.00
#
_symmetry.space_group_name_H-M   'P 1'
#
loop_
_entity.id
_entity.type
_entity.pdbx_description
1 polymer ?
#
loop_
_entity_poly.entity_id
_entity_poly.type
_entity_poly.pdbx_seq_one_letter_code
_entity_poly.pdbx_strand_id
1 'polypeptide(L)'
;MTDRAQRPFWIHQFIEYVVGFALIAFGFQDTHPVVPAVVGVVVVINAAVVHGPFGAFRLISRRIHRWVDVIVMAFLVFAAVQPWVEMSSLGRLALIGIVVPLAFSWWYTDWGTRAERKQRRAAQGSQRSEDIGTTAGRKAAEYYKAGKKMIDRDD
;
A
#
# COMPACT_ATOMS: atom_id res chain seq x y z
N MET A 1 -5.39 -15.76 -9.93
CA MET A 1 -4.65 -14.73 -9.16
C MET A 1 -5.68 -13.94 -8.39
N THR A 2 -5.70 -14.01 -7.06
CA THR A 2 -6.61 -13.20 -6.24
C THR A 2 -6.31 -11.73 -6.49
N ASP A 3 -7.30 -10.99 -6.99
CA ASP A 3 -7.24 -9.53 -7.10
C ASP A 3 -7.02 -8.96 -5.71
N ARG A 4 -5.76 -8.68 -5.37
CA ARG A 4 -5.41 -8.05 -4.10
C ARG A 4 -5.87 -6.61 -4.22
N ALA A 5 -6.78 -6.18 -3.35
CA ALA A 5 -7.15 -4.78 -3.20
C ALA A 5 -5.92 -3.99 -2.71
N GLN A 6 -5.11 -3.49 -3.66
CA GLN A 6 -3.93 -2.71 -3.33
C GLN A 6 -4.37 -1.31 -2.87
N ARG A 7 -3.90 -0.92 -1.69
CA ARG A 7 -4.24 0.36 -1.07
C ARG A 7 -3.42 1.49 -1.71
N PRO A 8 -4.00 2.70 -1.82
CA PRO A 8 -3.28 3.84 -2.32
C PRO A 8 -2.09 4.17 -1.41
N PHE A 9 -0.94 4.46 -2.03
CA PHE A 9 0.31 4.86 -1.38
C PHE A 9 0.20 5.93 -0.28
N TRP A 10 -0.82 6.78 -0.34
CA TRP A 10 -1.11 7.76 0.70
C TRP A 10 -1.37 7.13 2.08
N ILE A 11 -2.09 5.99 2.12
CA ILE A 11 -2.37 5.25 3.35
C ILE A 11 -1.07 4.71 3.95
N HIS A 12 -0.15 4.27 3.09
CA HIS A 12 1.17 3.81 3.50
C HIS A 12 1.96 4.93 4.20
N GLN A 13 2.06 6.11 3.56
CA GLN A 13 2.71 7.28 4.18
C GLN A 13 2.05 7.71 5.49
N PHE A 14 0.71 7.65 5.57
CA PHE A 14 0.01 7.98 6.79
C PHE A 14 0.38 7.04 7.94
N ILE A 15 0.43 5.73 7.66
CA ILE A 15 0.83 4.72 8.66
C ILE A 15 2.28 4.96 9.10
N GLU A 16 3.20 5.22 8.17
CA GLU A 16 4.60 5.49 8.51
C GLU A 16 4.74 6.70 9.44
N TYR A 17 3.98 7.78 9.22
CA TYR A 17 3.99 8.94 10.12
C TYR A 17 3.41 8.61 11.49
N VAL A 18 2.24 7.96 11.55
CA VAL A 18 1.62 7.60 12.84
C VAL A 18 2.56 6.70 13.64
N VAL A 19 3.16 5.72 12.99
CA VAL A 19 4.14 4.81 13.59
C VAL A 19 5.40 5.55 14.04
N GLY A 20 5.96 6.41 13.18
CA GLY A 20 7.17 7.18 13.49
C GLY A 20 6.97 8.12 14.67
N PHE A 21 5.86 8.89 14.69
CA PHE A 21 5.52 9.75 15.82
C PHE A 21 5.21 8.97 17.10
N ALA A 22 4.52 7.83 16.99
CA ALA A 22 4.29 6.95 18.14
C ALA A 22 5.60 6.43 18.73
N LEU A 23 6.57 6.05 17.90
CA LEU A 23 7.87 5.58 18.35
C LEU A 23 8.70 6.70 19.03
N ILE A 24 8.65 7.92 18.48
CA ILE A 24 9.27 9.10 19.10
C ILE A 24 8.63 9.39 20.46
N ALA A 25 7.30 9.40 20.54
CA ALA A 25 6.56 9.63 21.78
C ALA A 25 6.84 8.54 22.82
N PHE A 26 6.93 7.28 22.39
CA PHE A 26 7.33 6.17 23.23
C PHE A 26 8.76 6.32 23.74
N GLY A 27 9.68 6.77 22.88
CA GLY A 27 11.06 7.08 23.26
C GLY A 27 11.15 8.08 24.42
N PHE A 28 10.28 9.09 24.48
CA PHE A 28 10.24 10.04 25.60
C PHE A 28 9.76 9.44 26.94
N GLN A 29 9.12 8.28 26.92
CA GLN A 29 8.60 7.60 28.11
C GLN A 29 9.54 6.50 28.63
N ASP A 30 10.54 6.08 27.84
CA ASP A 30 11.45 5.00 28.20
C ASP A 30 12.69 5.53 28.95
N THR A 31 13.25 4.69 29.83
CA THR A 31 14.47 5.03 30.59
C THR A 31 15.72 5.09 29.71
N HIS A 32 15.69 4.43 28.54
CA HIS A 32 16.73 4.47 27.52
C HIS A 32 16.18 5.02 26.19
N PRO A 33 15.97 6.36 26.10
CA PRO A 33 15.20 6.99 25.03
C PRO A 33 15.90 6.99 23.68
N VAL A 34 17.23 6.81 23.65
CA VAL A 34 18.06 7.09 22.48
C VAL A 34 17.71 6.19 21.29
N VAL A 35 17.59 4.88 21.51
CA VAL A 35 17.35 3.92 20.41
C VAL A 35 15.94 4.11 19.82
N PRO A 36 14.85 4.11 20.60
CA PRO A 36 13.51 4.30 20.04
C PRO A 36 13.32 5.70 19.41
N ALA A 37 13.87 6.76 20.01
CA ALA A 37 13.73 8.11 19.46
C ALA A 37 14.46 8.27 18.13
N VAL A 38 15.71 7.81 18.03
CA VAL A 38 16.51 7.90 16.79
C VAL A 38 15.86 7.07 15.68
N VAL A 39 15.43 5.85 15.99
CA VAL A 39 14.73 5.00 15.03
C VAL A 39 13.42 5.64 14.57
N GLY A 40 12.70 6.30 15.47
CA GLY A 40 11.44 6.97 15.14
C GLY A 40 11.66 8.14 14.20
N VAL A 41 12.70 8.93 14.43
CA VAL A 41 13.13 10.01 13.53
C VAL A 41 13.51 9.46 12.15
N VAL A 42 14.23 8.33 12.08
CA VAL A 42 14.57 7.70 10.80
C VAL A 42 13.32 7.29 10.01
N VAL A 43 12.32 6.71 10.66
CA VAL A 43 11.03 6.35 10.03
C VAL A 43 10.31 7.60 9.50
N VAL A 44 10.25 8.67 10.30
CA VAL A 44 9.61 9.94 9.89
C VAL A 44 10.34 10.57 8.70
N ILE A 45 11.68 10.59 8.73
CA ILE A 45 12.48 11.08 7.60
C ILE A 45 12.19 10.25 6.35
N ASN A 46 12.22 8.93 6.45
CA ASN A 46 11.91 8.04 5.32
C ASN A 46 10.58 8.41 4.66
N ALA A 47 9.51 8.56 5.46
CA ALA A 47 8.19 8.97 4.97
C ALA A 47 8.16 10.37 4.32
N ALA A 48 8.95 11.30 4.86
CA ALA A 48 9.01 12.70 4.43
C ALA A 48 9.77 12.91 3.11
N VAL A 49 10.74 12.05 2.79
CA VAL A 49 11.63 12.24 1.63
C VAL A 49 10.98 11.76 0.32
N VAL A 50 9.89 10.99 0.38
CA VAL A 50 9.32 10.33 -0.80
C VAL A 50 8.42 11.23 -1.67
N HIS A 51 8.33 10.94 -2.97
CA HIS A 51 7.34 11.52 -3.88
C HIS A 51 5.91 10.99 -3.61
N GLY A 52 5.24 11.61 -2.64
CA GLY A 52 3.87 11.30 -2.24
C GLY A 52 3.06 12.54 -1.84
N PRO A 53 1.73 12.39 -1.68
CA PRO A 53 0.85 13.48 -1.23
C PRO A 53 1.24 14.08 0.12
N PHE A 54 1.96 13.34 0.97
CA PHE A 54 2.50 13.82 2.24
C PHE A 54 4.04 13.88 2.27
N GLY A 55 4.70 13.79 1.12
CA GLY A 55 6.15 13.97 1.06
C GLY A 55 6.51 15.44 1.22
N ALA A 56 7.27 15.77 2.26
CA ALA A 56 7.77 17.13 2.48
C ALA A 56 8.86 17.50 1.47
N PHE A 57 9.75 16.55 1.13
CA PHE A 57 10.92 16.85 0.29
C PHE A 57 10.87 16.26 -1.11
N ARG A 58 9.93 15.35 -1.44
CA ARG A 58 9.73 14.84 -2.82
C ARG A 58 11.06 14.59 -3.55
N LEU A 59 11.96 13.85 -2.93
CA LEU A 59 13.32 13.57 -3.44
C LEU A 59 13.41 12.14 -4.01
N ILE A 60 12.67 11.19 -3.43
CA ILE A 60 12.82 9.75 -3.72
C ILE A 60 11.59 9.19 -4.45
N SER A 61 11.81 8.42 -5.52
CA SER A 61 10.74 7.75 -6.26
C SER A 61 10.11 6.61 -5.47
N ARG A 62 8.82 6.32 -5.73
CA ARG A 62 8.06 5.25 -5.03
C ARG A 62 8.72 3.87 -5.13
N ARG A 63 9.44 3.60 -6.22
CA ARG A 63 10.14 2.33 -6.43
C ARG A 63 11.36 2.21 -5.53
N ILE A 64 12.09 3.31 -5.30
CA ILE A 64 13.22 3.34 -4.38
C ILE A 64 12.71 3.24 -2.94
N HIS A 65 11.65 3.98 -2.60
CA HIS A 65 11.02 3.92 -1.27
C HIS A 65 10.64 2.51 -0.85
N ARG A 66 10.09 1.71 -1.78
CA ARG A 66 9.74 0.31 -1.52
C ARG A 66 10.91 -0.50 -0.95
N TRP A 67 12.12 -0.27 -1.45
CA TRP A 67 13.32 -0.95 -0.99
C TRP A 67 13.86 -0.34 0.29
N VAL A 68 13.85 0.99 0.40
CA VAL A 68 14.26 1.69 1.61
C VAL A 68 13.38 1.27 2.80
N ASP A 69 12.08 1.10 2.60
CA ASP A 69 11.14 0.70 3.65
C ASP A 69 11.43 -0.73 4.16
N VAL A 70 11.84 -1.65 3.27
CA VAL A 70 12.35 -2.98 3.68
C VAL A 70 13.63 -2.87 4.49
N ILE A 71 14.55 -1.99 4.09
CA ILE A 71 15.79 -1.75 4.83
C ILE A 71 15.49 -1.17 6.22
N VAL A 72 14.55 -0.23 6.33
CA VAL A 72 14.12 0.37 7.60
C VAL A 72 13.48 -0.68 8.49
N MET A 73 12.60 -1.55 7.96
CA MET A 73 12.02 -2.66 8.72
C MET A 73 13.08 -3.67 9.18
N ALA A 74 14.04 -4.02 8.32
CA ALA A 74 15.15 -4.90 8.70
C ALA A 74 16.02 -4.27 9.80
N PHE A 75 16.27 -2.97 9.70
CA PHE A 75 17.01 -2.20 10.70
C PHE A 75 16.26 -2.15 12.05
N LEU A 76 14.94 -1.97 12.04
CA LEU A 76 14.08 -2.03 13.23
C LEU A 76 14.20 -3.39 13.94
N VAL A 77 14.11 -4.49 13.19
CA VAL A 77 14.27 -5.84 13.75
C VAL A 77 15.68 -6.03 14.30
N PHE A 78 16.70 -5.60 13.56
CA PHE A 78 18.10 -5.66 14.01
C PHE A 78 18.32 -4.87 15.30
N ALA A 79 17.80 -3.64 15.38
CA ALA A 79 17.84 -2.81 16.57
C ALA A 79 17.12 -3.44 17.76
N ALA A 80 16.06 -4.23 17.51
CA ALA A 80 15.33 -4.96 18.55
C ALA A 80 16.09 -6.17 19.11
N VAL A 81 16.82 -6.90 18.26
CA VAL A 81 17.47 -8.17 18.65
C VAL A 81 18.93 -8.01 19.07
N GLN A 82 19.57 -6.89 18.75
CA GLN A 82 20.97 -6.69 19.08
C GLN A 82 21.22 -6.81 20.61
N PRO A 83 22.34 -7.42 21.03
CA PRO A 83 22.68 -7.61 22.45
C PRO A 83 23.62 -6.54 23.04
N TRP A 84 24.23 -5.67 22.23
CA TRP A 84 25.32 -4.79 22.68
C TRP A 84 24.88 -3.40 23.17
N VAL A 85 23.70 -2.92 22.78
CA VAL A 85 23.08 -1.70 23.33
C VAL A 85 21.98 -2.12 24.30
N GLU A 86 22.09 -1.63 25.53
CA GLU A 86 21.08 -1.81 26.57
C GLU A 86 19.75 -1.19 26.12
N MET A 87 18.70 -1.99 26.21
CA MET A 87 17.35 -1.58 25.87
C MET A 87 16.36 -2.40 26.69
N SER A 88 15.34 -1.72 27.19
CA SER A 88 14.27 -2.33 27.95
C SER A 88 13.56 -3.42 27.13
N SER A 89 13.05 -4.46 27.79
CA SER A 89 12.22 -5.48 27.12
C SER A 89 10.99 -4.86 26.44
N LEU A 90 10.45 -3.79 27.03
CA LEU A 90 9.33 -3.05 26.46
C LEU A 90 9.74 -2.32 25.17
N GLY A 91 10.91 -1.68 25.12
CA GLY A 91 11.44 -1.04 23.92
C GLY A 91 11.68 -2.04 22.79
N ARG A 92 12.23 -3.23 23.11
CA ARG A 92 12.36 -4.34 22.14
C ARG A 92 11.01 -4.76 21.57
N LEU A 93 10.03 -4.97 22.44
CA LEU A 93 8.67 -5.35 22.04
C LEU A 93 7.99 -4.25 21.22
N ALA A 94 8.21 -2.98 21.55
CA ALA A 94 7.66 -1.85 20.80
C ALA A 94 8.23 -1.81 19.38
N LEU A 95 9.54 -1.98 19.20
CA LEU A 95 10.19 -2.01 17.87
C LEU A 95 9.65 -3.17 17.04
N ILE A 96 9.60 -4.40 17.59
CA ILE A 96 9.06 -5.57 16.88
C ILE A 96 7.57 -5.36 16.56
N GLY A 97 6.81 -4.84 17.52
CA GLY A 97 5.38 -4.56 17.38
C GLY A 97 5.08 -3.58 16.26
N ILE A 98 5.93 -2.57 16.05
CA ILE A 98 5.79 -1.56 14.99
C ILE A 98 6.18 -2.09 13.60
N VAL A 99 7.05 -3.09 13.51
CA VAL A 99 7.35 -3.74 12.23
C VAL A 99 6.11 -4.41 11.64
N VAL A 100 5.20 -4.94 12.47
CA VAL A 100 3.97 -5.60 12.01
C VAL A 100 3.07 -4.69 11.16
N PRO A 101 2.61 -3.51 11.63
CA PRO A 101 1.80 -2.61 10.81
C PRO A 101 2.58 -2.06 9.61
N LEU A 102 3.91 -1.86 9.70
CA LEU A 102 4.73 -1.44 8.56
C LEU A 102 4.78 -2.54 7.47
N ALA A 103 5.07 -3.78 7.86
CA ALA A 103 5.11 -4.92 6.94
C ALA A 103 3.75 -5.18 6.31
N PHE A 104 2.67 -5.09 7.09
CA PHE A 104 1.31 -5.18 6.58
C PHE A 104 1.01 -4.07 5.58
N SER A 105 1.33 -2.82 5.93
CA SER A 105 1.17 -1.67 5.05
C SER A 105 1.95 -1.85 3.74
N TRP A 106 3.22 -2.24 3.82
CA TRP A 106 4.09 -2.50 2.65
C TRP A 106 3.51 -3.59 1.74
N TRP A 107 3.02 -4.69 2.32
CA TRP A 107 2.47 -5.83 1.59
C TRP A 107 1.23 -5.47 0.76
N TYR A 108 0.39 -4.57 1.26
CA TYR A 108 -0.85 -4.15 0.60
C TYR A 108 -0.73 -2.86 -0.21
N THR A 109 0.46 -2.26 -0.32
CA THR A 109 0.63 -0.97 -1.00
C THR A 109 0.76 -1.11 -2.52
N ASP A 110 0.00 -0.29 -3.27
CA ASP A 110 0.20 -0.10 -4.70
C ASP A 110 1.38 0.85 -4.96
N TRP A 111 2.49 0.27 -5.42
CA TRP A 111 3.72 0.97 -5.77
C TRP A 111 3.70 1.61 -7.16
N GLY A 112 2.62 1.41 -7.92
CA GLY A 112 2.44 1.96 -9.26
C GLY A 112 2.44 3.49 -9.29
N THR A 113 2.94 4.05 -10.38
CA THR A 113 2.87 5.49 -10.66
C THR A 113 1.44 5.91 -11.01
N ARG A 114 1.16 7.23 -10.98
CA ARG A 114 -0.16 7.74 -11.43
C ARG A 114 -0.46 7.35 -12.88
N ALA A 115 0.57 7.33 -13.74
CA ALA A 115 0.44 6.96 -15.15
C ALA A 115 0.06 5.47 -15.31
N GLU A 116 0.77 4.58 -14.61
CA GLU A 116 0.46 3.14 -14.61
C GLU A 116 -0.94 2.86 -14.04
N ARG A 117 -1.36 3.56 -12.98
CA ARG A 117 -2.74 3.45 -12.46
C ARG A 117 -3.78 3.92 -13.46
N LYS A 118 -3.53 5.01 -14.17
CA LYS A 118 -4.45 5.55 -15.19
C LYS A 118 -4.55 4.58 -16.37
N GLN A 119 -3.44 4.00 -16.82
CA GLN A 119 -3.40 2.99 -17.88
C GLN A 119 -4.13 1.70 -17.47
N ARG A 120 -3.92 1.19 -16.25
CA ARG A 120 -4.66 0.01 -15.75
C ARG A 120 -6.17 0.27 -15.65
N ARG A 121 -6.57 1.44 -15.16
CA ARG A 121 -7.99 1.84 -15.14
C ARG A 121 -8.59 2.00 -16.53
N ALA A 122 -7.81 2.51 -17.49
CA ALA A 122 -8.24 2.62 -18.88
C ALA A 122 -8.41 1.23 -19.53
N ALA A 123 -7.46 0.31 -19.30
CA ALA A 123 -7.52 -1.06 -19.80
C ALA A 123 -8.66 -1.89 -19.17
N GLN A 124 -8.88 -1.74 -17.86
CA GLN A 124 -10.04 -2.35 -17.20
C GLN A 124 -11.36 -1.73 -17.66
N GLY A 125 -11.37 -0.42 -17.92
CA GLY A 125 -12.52 0.28 -18.48
C GLY A 125 -12.88 -0.22 -19.88
N SER A 126 -11.88 -0.40 -20.75
CA SER A 126 -12.10 -0.93 -22.10
C SER A 126 -12.61 -2.38 -22.07
N GLN A 127 -12.01 -3.25 -21.27
CA GLN A 127 -12.47 -4.63 -21.10
C GLN A 127 -13.89 -4.72 -20.55
N ARG A 128 -14.22 -3.92 -19.53
CA ARG A 128 -15.57 -3.89 -18.96
C ARG A 128 -16.61 -3.39 -19.98
N SER A 129 -16.26 -2.40 -20.79
CA SER A 129 -17.12 -1.91 -21.87
C SER A 129 -17.31 -2.94 -22.99
N GLU A 130 -16.25 -3.68 -23.36
CA GLU A 130 -16.31 -4.78 -24.31
C GLU A 130 -17.20 -5.93 -23.77
N ASP A 131 -17.02 -6.34 -22.52
CA ASP A 131 -17.85 -7.40 -21.91
C ASP A 131 -19.34 -7.01 -21.86
N ILE A 132 -19.63 -5.77 -21.48
CA ILE A 132 -21.00 -5.24 -21.47
C ILE A 132 -21.57 -5.18 -22.89
N GLY A 133 -20.80 -4.69 -23.87
CA GLY A 133 -21.21 -4.62 -25.27
C GLY A 133 -21.46 -5.99 -25.90
N THR A 134 -20.59 -6.96 -25.62
CA THR A 134 -20.71 -8.33 -26.13
C THR A 134 -21.92 -9.05 -25.52
N THR A 135 -22.17 -8.83 -24.22
CA THR A 135 -23.33 -9.40 -23.52
C THR A 135 -24.64 -8.77 -24.00
N ALA A 136 -24.66 -7.46 -24.22
CA ALA A 136 -25.80 -6.74 -24.78
C ALA A 136 -26.10 -7.18 -26.22
N GLY A 137 -25.07 -7.32 -27.06
CA GLY A 137 -25.20 -7.82 -28.43
C GLY A 137 -25.77 -9.24 -28.51
N ARG A 138 -25.30 -10.13 -27.63
CA ARG A 138 -25.85 -11.50 -27.51
C ARG A 138 -27.33 -11.50 -27.16
N LYS A 139 -27.75 -10.71 -26.17
CA LYS A 139 -29.16 -10.60 -25.78
C LYS A 139 -30.02 -10.01 -26.89
N ALA A 140 -29.56 -8.95 -27.57
CA ALA A 140 -30.28 -8.36 -28.68
C ALA A 140 -30.49 -9.36 -29.83
N ALA A 141 -29.47 -10.17 -30.14
CA ALA A 141 -29.58 -11.23 -31.14
C ALA A 141 -30.55 -12.35 -30.74
N GLU A 142 -30.61 -12.71 -29.46
CA GLU A 142 -31.61 -13.66 -28.93
C GLU A 142 -33.03 -13.12 -29.07
N TYR A 143 -33.27 -11.86 -28.71
CA TYR A 143 -34.59 -11.23 -28.87
C TYR A 143 -35.02 -11.13 -30.34
N TYR A 144 -34.11 -10.76 -31.23
CA TYR A 144 -34.39 -10.71 -32.66
C TYR A 144 -34.75 -12.09 -33.23
N LYS A 145 -33.99 -13.13 -32.89
CA LYS A 145 -34.29 -14.51 -33.32
C LYS A 145 -35.62 -15.01 -32.74
N ALA A 146 -35.93 -14.67 -31.49
CA ALA A 146 -37.20 -15.03 -30.86
C ALA A 146 -38.39 -14.35 -31.55
N GLY A 147 -38.29 -13.05 -31.84
CA GLY A 147 -39.32 -12.30 -32.56
C GLY A 147 -39.52 -12.80 -33.99
N LYS A 148 -38.43 -13.05 -34.72
CA LYS A 148 -38.52 -13.62 -36.07
C LYS A 148 -39.18 -15.00 -36.08
N LYS A 149 -38.87 -15.86 -35.10
CA LYS A 149 -39.47 -17.19 -34.97
C LYS A 149 -40.96 -17.15 -34.62
N MET A 150 -41.44 -16.09 -33.98
CA MET A 150 -42.88 -15.89 -33.73
C MET A 150 -43.60 -15.46 -35.01
N ILE A 151 -43.00 -14.56 -35.79
CA ILE A 151 -43.54 -14.12 -37.08
C ILE A 151 -43.63 -15.29 -38.08
N ASP A 152 -42.55 -16.07 -38.24
CA ASP A 152 -42.51 -17.22 -39.15
C ASP A 152 -43.42 -18.40 -38.71
N ARG A 153 -44.10 -18.31 -37.56
CA ARG A 153 -44.99 -19.36 -37.02
C ARG A 153 -46.48 -19.03 -37.23
N ASP A 154 -46.80 -17.79 -37.56
CA ASP A 154 -48.18 -17.30 -37.77
C ASP A 154 -48.56 -17.22 -39.27
N ASP A 155 -47.66 -17.60 -40.18
CA ASP A 155 -47.88 -17.85 -41.62
C ASP A 155 -48.01 -19.35 -41.93
#